data_AF-A0A7Y5MH63-F1
#
_entry.id   AF-A0A7Y5MH63-F1
#
_cell.length_a   1.000
_cell.length_b   1.000
_cell.length_c   1.000
_cell.angle_alpha   90.00
_cell.angle_beta   90.00
_cell.angle_gamma   90.00
#
_symmetry.space_group_name_H-M   'P 1'
#
loop_
_entity.id
_entity.type
_entity.pdbx_description
1 polymer ?
#
loop_
_entity_poly.entity_id
_entity_poly.type
_entity_poly.pdbx_seq_one_letter_code
_entity_poly.pdbx_strand_id
1 'polypeptide(L)' 'MTRYRTLLWFLLIVLAAAGCGRKDDGRVRITIWHQDRPDVRDVLQKQLDRFMALHPEVAVEQLFKE' A
#
# COMPACT_ATOMS: atom_id res chain seq x y z
N MET A 1 4.88 38.42 -23.21
CA MET A 1 4.38 37.07 -23.55
C MET A 1 5.14 35.92 -22.86
N THR A 2 6.35 36.12 -22.31
CA THR A 2 7.16 35.06 -21.66
C THR A 2 6.68 34.63 -20.27
N ARG A 3 6.06 35.52 -19.48
CA ARG A 3 5.62 35.21 -18.09
C ARG A 3 4.45 34.21 -18.02
N TYR A 4 3.53 34.25 -18.99
CA TYR A 4 2.41 33.31 -19.05
C TYR A 4 2.85 31.89 -19.40
N ARG A 5 3.92 31.75 -20.20
CA ARG A 5 4.48 30.45 -20.59
C ARG A 5 5.08 29.73 -19.38
N THR A 6 5.77 30.44 -18.49
CA THR A 6 6.34 29.87 -17.27
C THR A 6 5.27 29.46 -16.26
N LEU A 7 4.20 30.24 -16.13
CA LEU A 7 3.04 29.89 -15.29
C LEU A 7 2.35 28.61 -15.76
N LEU A 8 2.23 28.42 -17.08
CA LEU A 8 1.60 27.24 -17.68
C LEU A 8 2.40 25.97 -17.40
N TRP A 9 3.74 26.06 -17.43
CA TRP A 9 4.62 24.96 -17.04
C TRP A 9 4.52 24.61 -15.55
N PHE A 10 4.45 25.61 -14.68
CA PHE A 10 4.26 25.40 -13.25
C PHE A 10 2.92 24.70 -12.94
N LEU A 11 1.85 25.10 -13.63
CA LEU A 11 0.53 24.49 -13.48
C LEU A 11 0.53 23.01 -13.91
N LEU A 12 1.21 22.69 -15.01
CA LEU A 12 1.36 21.32 -15.50
C LEU A 12 2.10 20.41 -14.50
N ILE A 13 3.14 20.93 -13.84
CA ILE A 13 3.90 20.19 -12.82
C ILE A 13 3.04 19.91 -11.59
N VAL A 14 2.25 20.89 -11.15
CA VAL A 14 1.34 20.71 -10.00
C VAL A 14 0.23 19.70 -10.31
N LEU A 15 -0.35 19.73 -11.52
CA LEU A 15 -1.34 18.72 -11.92
C LEU A 15 -0.75 17.31 -12.02
N ALA A 16 0.50 17.17 -12.47
CA ALA A 16 1.16 15.87 -12.53
C ALA A 16 1.42 15.28 -11.13
N ALA A 17 1.65 16.12 -10.12
CA ALA A 17 1.89 15.67 -8.75
C ALA A 17 0.60 15.30 -7.98
N ALA A 18 -0.57 15.76 -8.42
CA ALA A 18 -1.85 15.49 -7.74
C ALA A 18 -2.36 14.04 -7.92
N GLY A 19 -1.75 13.25 -8.80
CA GLY A 19 -2.18 11.89 -9.13
C GLY A 19 -1.56 10.76 -8.27
N CYS A 20 -0.60 11.05 -7.41
CA CYS A 20 0.00 10.06 -6.50
C CYS A 20 -0.85 9.84 -5.24
N GLY A 21 -2.15 9.59 -5.41
CA GLY A 21 -3.01 9.10 -4.33
C GLY A 21 -2.77 7.60 -4.11
N ARG A 22 -2.72 7.17 -2.85
CA ARG A 22 -2.65 5.76 -2.44
C ARG A 22 -3.72 4.98 -3.21
N LYS A 23 -3.29 4.04 -4.05
CA LYS A 23 -4.19 3.18 -4.83
C LYS A 23 -4.93 2.29 -3.84
N ASP A 24 -6.21 2.58 -3.64
CA ASP A 24 -7.10 1.64 -2.99
C ASP A 24 -7.41 0.57 -4.03
N ASP A 25 -6.75 -0.58 -3.89
CA ASP A 25 -6.84 -1.68 -4.85
C ASP A 25 -8.21 -2.40 -4.79
N GLY A 26 -9.17 -1.87 -4.00
CA GLY A 26 -10.50 -2.43 -3.80
C GLY A 26 -10.51 -3.69 -2.95
N ARG A 27 -9.37 -4.02 -2.31
CA ARG A 27 -9.21 -5.21 -1.47
C ARG A 27 -9.48 -4.87 -0.01
N VAL A 28 -10.10 -5.82 0.69
CA VAL A 28 -10.24 -5.78 2.14
C VAL A 28 -8.86 -5.92 2.76
N ARG A 29 -8.34 -4.86 3.39
CA ARG A 29 -7.02 -4.88 4.04
C ARG A 29 -7.17 -5.24 5.52
N ILE A 30 -6.47 -6.28 5.96
CA ILE A 30 -6.42 -6.73 7.35
C ILE A 30 -4.99 -6.56 7.84
N THR A 31 -4.80 -5.81 8.93
CA THR A 31 -3.48 -5.63 9.54
C THR A 31 -3.41 -6.38 10.87
N ILE A 32 -2.52 -7.37 10.96
CA ILE A 32 -2.32 -8.18 12.15
C ILE A 32 -1.12 -7.65 12.91
N TRP A 33 -1.37 -7.19 14.15
CA TRP A 33 -0.34 -6.75 15.07
C TRP A 33 0.00 -7.91 16.00
N HIS A 34 1.25 -8.35 16.00
CA HIS A 34 1.66 -9.47 16.83
C HIS A 34 3.09 -9.27 17.36
N GLN A 35 3.36 -9.79 18.55
CA GLN A 35 4.67 -9.77 19.21
C GLN A 35 5.08 -11.22 19.52
N ASP A 36 5.11 -12.03 18.48
CA ASP A 36 5.44 -13.45 18.62
C ASP A 36 6.93 -13.71 18.39
N ARG A 37 7.35 -14.91 18.79
CA ARG A 37 8.70 -15.39 18.50
C ARG A 37 8.90 -15.60 16.98
N PRO A 38 10.12 -15.41 16.46
CA PRO A 38 10.38 -15.46 15.01
C PRO A 38 10.05 -16.80 14.34
N ASP A 39 10.10 -17.91 15.07
CA ASP A 39 9.70 -19.25 14.62
C ASP A 39 8.18 -19.37 14.36
N VAL A 40 7.35 -18.64 15.11
CA VAL A 40 5.89 -18.60 14.92
C VAL A 40 5.52 -17.73 13.71
N ARG A 41 6.30 -16.68 13.42
CA ARG A 41 6.08 -15.78 12.28
C ARG A 41 6.05 -16.53 10.94
N ASP A 42 6.98 -17.45 10.74
CA ASP A 42 7.10 -18.19 9.48
C ASP A 42 5.93 -19.16 9.28
N VAL A 43 5.39 -19.72 10.38
CA VAL A 43 4.18 -20.55 10.34
C VAL A 43 2.96 -19.69 10.02
N LEU A 44 2.83 -18.54 10.68
CA LEU A 44 1.72 -17.62 10.47
C LEU A 44 1.70 -17.09 9.03
N GLN A 45 2.85 -16.68 8.48
CA GLN A 45 2.96 -16.23 7.09
C GLN A 45 2.47 -17.31 6.12
N LYS A 46 2.86 -18.57 6.29
CA LYS A 46 2.40 -19.67 5.42
C LYS A 46 0.89 -19.87 5.44
N GLN A 47 0.25 -19.68 6.60
CA GLN A 47 -1.20 -19.78 6.71
C GLN A 47 -1.88 -18.59 6.05
N LEU A 48 -1.34 -17.38 6.23
CA LEU A 48 -1.84 -16.17 5.59
C LEU A 48 -1.71 -16.24 4.07
N ASP A 49 -0.61 -16.78 3.55
CA ASP A 49 -0.43 -16.96 2.10
C ASP A 49 -1.48 -17.90 1.52
N ARG A 50 -1.77 -19.02 2.21
CA ARG A 50 -2.86 -19.93 1.82
C ARG A 50 -4.21 -19.26 1.89
N PHE A 51 -4.46 -18.48 2.93
CA PHE A 51 -5.71 -17.75 3.09
C PHE A 51 -5.91 -16.73 1.95
N MET A 52 -4.89 -15.91 1.65
CA MET A 52 -4.95 -14.92 0.57
C MET A 52 -5.04 -15.57 -0.82
N ALA A 53 -4.50 -16.77 -1.02
CA ALA A 53 -4.67 -17.52 -2.26
C ALA A 53 -6.13 -17.98 -2.48
N LEU A 54 -6.86 -18.25 -1.40
CA LEU A 54 -8.26 -18.65 -1.43
C LEU A 54 -9.21 -17.43 -1.42
N HIS A 55 -8.75 -16.29 -0.91
CA HIS A 55 -9.51 -15.04 -0.77
C HIS A 55 -8.77 -13.88 -1.46
N PRO A 56 -8.79 -13.80 -2.80
CA PRO A 56 -8.06 -12.77 -3.56
C PRO A 56 -8.54 -11.34 -3.29
N GLU A 57 -9.76 -11.18 -2.76
CA GLU A 57 -10.33 -9.92 -2.30
C GLU A 57 -9.72 -9.42 -0.98
N VAL A 58 -8.95 -10.26 -0.27
CA VAL A 58 -8.36 -9.91 1.03
C VAL A 58 -6.84 -9.77 0.89
N ALA A 59 -6.30 -8.69 1.46
CA ALA A 59 -4.88 -8.46 1.62
C ALA A 59 -4.53 -8.42 3.11
N VAL A 60 -3.69 -9.34 3.58
CA VAL A 60 -3.27 -9.38 4.98
C VAL A 60 -1.83 -8.90 5.11
N GLU A 61 -1.59 -7.96 6.03
CA GLU A 61 -0.27 -7.39 6.32
C GLU A 61 0.07 -7.64 7.79
N GLN A 62 1.26 -8.18 8.06
CA GLN A 62 1.74 -8.43 9.42
C GLN A 62 2.63 -7.27 9.87
N LEU A 63 2.29 -6.65 10.99
CA LEU A 63 3.13 -5.68 11.66
C LEU A 63 3.76 -6.32 12.89
N PHE A 64 5.09 -6.45 12.82
CA PHE A 64 5.92 -6.89 13.91
C PHE A 64 6.43 -5.68 14.68
N LYS A 65 6.34 -5.73 16.01
CA LYS A 65 6.97 -4.76 16.88
C LYS A 65 8.09 -5.48 17.63
N GLU A 66 9.34 -5.11 17.33
CA GLU A 66 10.54 -5.53 18.07
C GLU A 66 10.45 -5.16 19.56
#